data_AF-A0A2U1B9I3-F1
#
_entry.id   AF-A0A2U1B9I3-F1
#
_cell.length_a   1.000
_cell.length_b   1.000
_cell.length_c   1.000
_cell.angle_alpha   90.00
_cell.angle_beta   90.00
_cell.angle_gamma   90.00
#
_symmetry.space_group_name_H-M   'P 1'
#
loop_
_entity.id
_entity.type
_entity.pdbx_description
1 polymer ?
#
loop_
_entity_poly.entity_id
_entity_poly.type
_entity_poly.pdbx_seq_one_letter_code
_entity_poly.pdbx_strand_id
1 'polypeptide(L)' 'MPSNVPMRGLRMTDELYLKLKAIAKIENRSYNQEAVYILQRFVAEYEEMHGVIDVNTDDLYQ' A
#
# COMPACT_ATOMS: atom_id res chain seq x y z
N MET A 1 4.69 0.46 -20.51
CA MET A 1 4.83 -1.00 -20.35
C MET A 1 3.85 -1.43 -19.26
N PRO A 2 3.10 -2.54 -19.43
CA PRO A 2 2.26 -3.05 -18.37
C PRO A 2 3.12 -3.39 -17.15
N SER A 3 2.62 -3.06 -15.95
CA SER A 3 3.31 -3.41 -14.70
C SER A 3 3.19 -4.91 -14.46
N ASN A 4 4.29 -5.54 -14.02
CA ASN A 4 4.27 -6.94 -13.55
C ASN A 4 3.68 -7.06 -12.13
N VAL A 5 3.38 -5.94 -11.47
CA VAL A 5 2.74 -5.92 -10.15
C VAL A 5 1.23 -6.12 -10.32
N PRO A 6 0.63 -7.12 -9.65
CA PRO A 6 -0.79 -7.38 -9.79
C PRO A 6 -1.62 -6.24 -9.17
N MET A 7 -2.75 -5.92 -9.80
CA MET A 7 -3.68 -4.93 -9.27
C MET A 7 -4.42 -5.51 -8.06
N ARG A 8 -4.38 -4.78 -6.94
CA ARG A 8 -5.12 -5.09 -5.71
C ARG A 8 -6.01 -3.89 -5.38
N GLY A 9 -7.32 -4.07 -5.52
CA GLY A 9 -8.29 -3.01 -5.20
C GLY A 9 -8.48 -2.83 -3.70
N LEU A 10 -8.57 -1.59 -3.24
CA LEU A 10 -8.83 -1.24 -1.84
C LEU A 10 -10.11 -0.40 -1.75
N ARG A 11 -10.98 -0.72 -0.78
CA ARG A 11 -12.16 0.11 -0.46
C ARG A 11 -11.81 1.08 0.66
N MET A 12 -12.22 2.34 0.51
CA MET A 12 -12.01 3.39 1.50
C MET A 12 -13.09 4.47 1.36
N THR A 13 -13.19 5.35 2.35
CA THR A 13 -14.07 6.52 2.29
C THR A 13 -13.53 7.56 1.29
N ASP A 14 -14.44 8.34 0.71
CA ASP A 14 -14.08 9.42 -0.22
C ASP A 14 -13.13 10.44 0.41
N GLU A 15 -13.35 10.76 1.69
CA GLU A 15 -12.50 11.68 2.44
C GLU A 15 -11.05 11.18 2.52
N LEU A 16 -10.86 9.89 2.83
CA LEU A 16 -9.53 9.30 2.90
C LEU A 16 -8.86 9.30 1.53
N TYR A 17 -9.59 8.90 0.49
CA TYR A 17 -9.10 8.92 -0.89
C TYR A 17 -8.63 10.32 -1.31
N LEU A 18 -9.43 11.35 -1.04
CA LEU A 18 -9.10 12.73 -1.40
C LEU A 18 -7.87 13.24 -0.65
N LYS A 19 -7.74 12.93 0.65
CA LYS A 19 -6.56 13.30 1.43
C LYS A 19 -5.29 12.63 0.90
N LEU A 20 -5.34 11.33 0.63
CA LEU A 20 -4.21 10.59 0.06
C LEU A 20 -3.81 11.12 -1.32
N LYS A 21 -4.78 11.47 -2.16
CA LYS A 21 -4.52 12.06 -3.48
C LYS A 21 -3.86 13.44 -3.36
N ALA A 22 -4.25 14.25 -2.39
CA ALA A 22 -3.62 15.54 -2.13
C ALA A 22 -2.17 15.38 -1.65
N ILE A 23 -1.93 14.45 -0.72
CA ILE A 23 -0.58 14.13 -0.21
C ILE A 23 0.31 13.64 -1.36
N ALA A 24 -0.16 12.69 -2.17
CA ALA A 24 0.59 12.18 -3.32
C ALA A 24 1.04 13.30 -4.28
N LYS A 25 0.17 14.30 -4.51
CA LYS A 25 0.49 15.47 -5.33
C LYS A 25 1.59 16.34 -4.70
N ILE A 26 1.52 16.57 -3.39
CA ILE A 26 2.54 17.34 -2.64
C ILE A 26 3.90 16.64 -2.72
N GLU A 27 3.90 15.31 -2.57
CA GLU A 27 5.10 14.46 -2.60
C GLU A 27 5.62 14.16 -4.02
N ASN A 28 4.99 14.70 -5.07
CA ASN A 28 5.30 14.41 -6.48
C ASN A 28 5.30 12.91 -6.82
N ARG A 29 4.34 12.16 -6.26
CA ARG A 29 4.14 10.72 -6.50
C ARG A 29 2.79 10.45 -7.15
N SER A 30 2.66 9.29 -7.79
CA SER A 30 1.33 8.78 -8.13
C SER A 30 0.58 8.39 -6.86
N TYR A 31 -0.75 8.50 -6.89
CA TYR A 31 -1.61 8.01 -5.79
C TYR A 31 -1.27 6.57 -5.39
N ASN A 32 -1.03 5.69 -6.38
CA ASN A 32 -0.70 4.30 -6.11
C ASN A 32 0.65 4.14 -5.39
N GLN A 33 1.68 4.89 -5.82
CA GLN A 33 2.97 4.88 -5.12
C GLN A 33 2.85 5.39 -3.68
N GLU A 34 2.06 6.44 -3.45
CA GLU A 34 1.84 6.97 -2.11
C GLU A 34 1.10 5.97 -1.21
N ALA A 35 0.04 5.34 -1.72
CA ALA A 35 -0.67 4.30 -0.99
C ALA A 35 0.24 3.11 -0.64
N VAL A 36 1.06 2.64 -1.59
CA VAL A 36 2.02 1.55 -1.35
C VAL A 36 3.07 1.97 -0.32
N TYR A 37 3.61 3.18 -0.40
CA TYR A 37 4.59 3.71 0.55
C TYR A 37 4.03 3.72 1.98
N ILE A 38 2.81 4.24 2.17
CA ILE A 38 2.15 4.28 3.47
C ILE A 38 1.90 2.87 4.03
N LEU A 39 1.44 1.93 3.18
CA LEU A 39 1.20 0.55 3.60
C LEU A 39 2.50 -0.16 4.00
N GLN A 40 3.60 0.05 3.24
CA GLN A 40 4.91 -0.51 3.58
C GLN A 40 5.42 0.03 4.92
N ARG A 41 5.28 1.35 5.14
CA ARG A 41 5.63 2.00 6.40
C ARG A 41 4.85 1.41 7.57
N PHE A 42 3.54 1.25 7.42
CA PHE A 42 2.69 0.64 8.43
C PHE A 42 3.12 -0.79 8.78
N VAL A 43 3.38 -1.64 7.78
CA VAL A 43 3.83 -3.03 8.00
C VAL A 43 5.16 -3.05 8.75
N ALA A 44 6.15 -2.25 8.32
CA ALA A 44 7.45 -2.20 8.98
C ALA A 44 7.34 -1.76 10.45
N GLU A 45 6.55 -0.73 10.73
CA GLU A 45 6.28 -0.27 12.10
C GLU A 45 5.55 -1.33 12.93
N TYR A 46 4.63 -2.06 12.32
CA TYR A 46 3.91 -3.14 12.98
C TYR A 46 4.85 -4.30 13.34
N GLU A 47 5.72 -4.71 12.41
CA GLU A 47 6.70 -5.78 12.60
C GLU A 47 7.75 -5.43 13.65
N GLU A 48 8.16 -4.17 13.75
CA GLU A 48 9.06 -3.68 14.81
C GLU A 48 8.44 -3.88 16.20
N MET A 49 7.12 -3.68 16.34
CA MET A 49 6.41 -3.79 17.61
C MET A 49 5.96 -5.22 17.96
N HIS A 50 5.65 -6.05 16.97
CA HIS A 50 4.98 -7.35 17.18
C HIS A 50 5.80 -8.56 16.70
N GLY A 51 6.92 -8.33 16.03
CA GLY A 51 7.69 -9.37 15.35
C GLY A 51 7.33 -9.51 13.87
N VAL A 52 8.21 -10.18 13.13
CA VAL A 52 8.12 -10.37 11.67
C VAL A 52 6.89 -11.20 11.31
N ILE A 53 6.18 -10.78 10.26
CA ILE A 53 5.05 -11.53 9.69
C ILE A 53 5.58 -12.41 8.57
N ASP A 54 5.70 -13.71 8.84
CA ASP A 54 6.09 -14.69 7.82
C ASP A 54 4.92 -14.99 6.88
N VAL A 55 5.10 -14.76 5.58
CA VAL A 55 4.05 -14.95 4.55
C VAL A 55 4.59 -15.75 3.38
N ASN A 56 3.80 -16.72 2.88
CA ASN A 56 4.07 -17.43 1.64
C ASN A 56 3.16 -16.91 0.52
N THR A 57 3.74 -16.40 -0.57
CA THR A 57 2.97 -15.87 -1.70
C THR A 57 2.20 -16.93 -2.48
N ASP A 58 2.61 -18.20 -2.37
CA ASP A 58 1.92 -19.32 -3.04
C ASP A 58 0.52 -19.56 -2.46
N ASP A 59 0.29 -19.15 -1.21
CA ASP A 59 -1.02 -19.27 -0.54
C ASP A 59 -2.11 -18.41 -1.22
N LEU A 60 -1.73 -17.43 -2.04
CA LEU A 60 -2.68 -16.56 -2.77
C LEU A 60 -3.36 -17.22 -3.96
N TYR A 61 -2.86 -18.38 -4.41
CA TYR A 61 -3.32 -19.06 -5.64
C TYR A 61 -3.80 -20.50 -5.41
N GLN A 62 -4.03 -20.88 -4.15
CA GLN A 62 -4.74 -22.11 -3.77
C GLN A 62 -6.26 -21.90 -3.81
#